data_AF-A0A932KDY0-F1
#
_entry.id   AF-A0A932KDY0-F1
#
_cell.length_a   1.000
_cell.length_b   1.000
_cell.length_c   1.000
_cell.angle_alpha   90.00
_cell.angle_beta   90.00
_cell.angle_gamma   90.00
#
_symmetry.space_group_name_H-M   'P 1'
#
loop_
_entity.id
_entity.type
_entity.pdbx_description
1 polymer ?
#
loop_
_entity_poly.entity_id
_entity_poly.type
_entity_poly.pdbx_seq_one_letter_code
_entity_poly.pdbx_strand_id
1 'polypeptide(L)'
;MMDTPIHEVLHTPEAQVGLACTACHAIVRVKDTMGNNDYRIEYPPLHDLMASDSKVLNALHDFLVMVDPEPHRKSFLKPFHRGGDSPAFCSACHKVHLDVHVNNYRWFRGFNEYDAWQASGASGFGARSFYYPKHPMTCTSCHMPLVPSKDLGNLNGYVHSHRFPAANTALPTANRHDEQLRTTVQFLQNNVVTLDIFAMSFDQASALAGRQRPDEGGAPQLATTFVVGEEQEAGVGRWSEVPGRARRVIAPLDAAHATVRRGGSVLIDVVVRTRNIGHFFPGGTIDAFDVWLEVKAEDDRGQTIFWSGAVVGDSKGPVDKGAHFYRSFLVDQHGNEINKRNAWAARAVVYARAIPPGAADTVHYRLDIPEDAGDTISLTARLNYRKFSWWNTQFAFAGVRDPAQQAFALSPHYDDGRWLFTGDTSTVSGEIKAIPDLPIVVMARAEATLRVIDQDAPLPEIVVQPKPEHRERWNDYGIGLLLQGDLRGAEAAFQKVTEIEPTYVDGWVNIARARLQEGNIEGAQDVLKRALELDPSLPKTHFFSALGLKAEGNYEEALAHLRKAAASYPKDRVVRNQMGRILFL
;
A
#
# COMPACT_ATOMS: atom_id res chain seq x y z
N MET A 1 -11.52 -2.47 -34.15
CA MET A 1 -12.00 -2.82 -32.80
C MET A 1 -11.57 -1.76 -31.78
N MET A 2 -10.29 -1.34 -31.73
CA MET A 2 -9.84 -0.24 -30.84
C MET A 2 -10.48 1.13 -31.16
N ASP A 3 -10.84 1.39 -32.42
CA ASP A 3 -11.46 2.66 -32.85
C ASP A 3 -13.00 2.65 -32.79
N THR A 4 -13.61 1.56 -32.33
CA THR A 4 -15.07 1.41 -32.24
C THR A 4 -15.48 1.51 -30.77
N PRO A 5 -16.51 2.31 -30.41
CA PRO A 5 -16.96 2.43 -29.02
C PRO A 5 -17.21 1.06 -28.39
N ILE A 6 -16.71 0.84 -27.17
CA ILE A 6 -16.70 -0.49 -26.56
C ILE A 6 -18.09 -1.13 -26.47
N HIS A 7 -19.15 -0.33 -26.27
CA HIS A 7 -20.52 -0.81 -26.20
C HIS A 7 -21.05 -1.39 -27.52
N GLU A 8 -20.49 -0.98 -28.66
CA GLU A 8 -20.87 -1.48 -29.98
C GLU A 8 -20.18 -2.80 -30.31
N VAL A 9 -18.96 -3.01 -29.79
CA VAL A 9 -18.18 -4.23 -30.03
C VAL A 9 -18.23 -5.21 -28.87
N LEU A 10 -18.81 -4.85 -27.73
CA LEU A 10 -18.83 -5.70 -26.54
C LEU A 10 -19.45 -7.06 -26.84
N HIS A 11 -20.44 -7.13 -27.73
CA HIS A 11 -21.13 -8.37 -28.07
C HIS A 11 -20.37 -9.27 -29.03
N THR A 12 -19.24 -8.83 -29.59
CA THR A 12 -18.48 -9.68 -30.52
C THR A 12 -17.73 -10.78 -29.75
N PRO A 13 -17.54 -11.95 -30.35
CA PRO A 13 -16.76 -13.03 -29.74
C PRO A 13 -15.38 -12.54 -29.29
N GLU A 14 -14.70 -11.72 -30.09
CA GLU A 14 -13.36 -11.23 -29.78
C GLU A 14 -13.33 -10.31 -28.55
N ALA A 15 -14.34 -9.46 -28.38
CA ALA A 15 -14.45 -8.61 -27.18
C ALA A 15 -14.82 -9.41 -25.92
N GLN A 16 -15.56 -10.52 -26.10
CA GLN A 16 -15.97 -11.43 -25.02
C GLN A 16 -14.87 -12.40 -24.57
N VAL A 17 -13.82 -12.60 -25.38
CA VAL A 17 -12.69 -13.50 -25.05
C VAL A 17 -11.81 -12.93 -23.91
N GLY A 18 -11.94 -11.64 -23.59
CA GLY A 18 -11.12 -10.98 -22.58
C GLY A 18 -9.64 -10.87 -22.98
N LEU A 19 -8.75 -10.65 -22.01
CA LEU A 19 -7.30 -10.70 -22.26
C LEU A 19 -6.87 -12.16 -22.46
N ALA A 20 -6.79 -12.60 -23.72
CA ALA A 20 -6.31 -13.93 -24.06
C ALA A 20 -4.86 -14.15 -23.61
N CYS A 21 -4.46 -15.41 -23.42
CA CYS A 21 -3.08 -15.78 -23.12
C CYS A 21 -2.09 -15.21 -24.15
N THR A 22 -2.51 -15.07 -25.40
CA THR A 22 -1.74 -14.46 -26.49
C THR A 22 -1.40 -12.99 -26.24
N ALA A 23 -2.20 -12.23 -25.50
CA ALA A 23 -1.89 -10.82 -25.24
C ALA A 23 -0.56 -10.65 -24.47
N CYS A 24 -0.37 -11.45 -23.42
CA CYS A 24 0.87 -11.46 -22.64
C CYS A 24 1.96 -12.26 -23.34
N HIS A 25 1.63 -13.47 -23.82
CA HIS A 25 2.63 -14.38 -24.38
C HIS A 25 3.08 -14.03 -25.79
N ALA A 26 2.44 -13.09 -26.51
CA ALA A 26 2.94 -12.56 -27.77
C ALA A 26 4.01 -11.47 -27.57
N ILE A 27 4.23 -11.00 -26.33
CA ILE A 27 5.35 -10.11 -26.02
C ILE A 27 6.65 -10.87 -26.26
N VAL A 28 7.52 -10.31 -27.10
CA VAL A 28 8.85 -10.85 -27.45
C VAL A 28 9.99 -10.04 -26.84
N ARG A 29 9.72 -8.79 -26.44
CA ARG A 29 10.72 -7.92 -25.82
C ARG A 29 10.05 -6.95 -24.85
N VAL A 30 10.58 -6.87 -23.64
CA VAL A 30 10.35 -5.77 -22.69
C VAL A 30 11.50 -4.80 -22.89
N LYS A 31 11.23 -3.54 -23.23
CA LYS A 31 12.31 -2.60 -23.60
C LYS A 31 12.97 -2.00 -22.38
N ASP A 32 12.19 -1.59 -21.39
CA ASP A 32 12.67 -1.04 -20.12
C ASP A 32 11.69 -1.28 -18.96
N THR A 33 12.00 -0.71 -17.79
CA THR A 33 11.15 -0.73 -16.59
C THR A 33 10.56 0.65 -16.26
N MET A 34 10.40 1.51 -17.25
CA MET A 34 9.76 2.83 -17.11
C MET A 34 8.23 2.75 -17.15
N GLY A 35 7.69 1.67 -17.72
CA GLY A 35 6.26 1.37 -17.73
C GLY A 35 5.56 1.78 -19.02
N ASN A 36 4.28 2.15 -18.92
CA ASN A 36 3.45 2.65 -20.05
C ASN A 36 3.44 1.75 -21.30
N ASN A 37 3.38 0.43 -21.09
CA ASN A 37 3.35 -0.59 -22.15
C ASN A 37 4.59 -0.59 -23.05
N ASP A 38 5.78 -0.30 -22.53
CA ASP A 38 7.01 -0.33 -23.34
C ASP A 38 7.52 -1.75 -23.66
N TYR A 39 6.79 -2.44 -24.54
CA TYR A 39 7.11 -3.77 -25.03
C TYR A 39 6.91 -3.89 -26.55
N ARG A 40 7.43 -4.96 -27.14
CA ARG A 40 7.18 -5.37 -28.52
C ARG A 40 6.38 -6.66 -28.51
N ILE A 41 5.27 -6.65 -29.23
CA ILE A 41 4.46 -7.85 -29.53
C ILE A 41 4.80 -8.33 -30.94
N GLU A 42 4.89 -9.63 -31.11
CA GLU A 42 4.94 -10.29 -32.43
C GLU A 42 3.94 -11.46 -32.44
N TYR A 43 3.34 -11.72 -33.59
CA TYR A 43 2.50 -12.91 -33.75
C TYR A 43 3.36 -14.17 -33.61
N PRO A 44 2.97 -15.14 -32.75
CA PRO A 44 3.71 -16.37 -32.60
C PRO A 44 3.81 -17.12 -33.94
N PRO A 45 4.99 -17.64 -34.34
CA PRO A 45 5.15 -18.32 -35.63
C PRO A 45 4.23 -19.52 -35.85
N LEU A 46 3.76 -20.15 -34.76
CA LEU A 46 2.84 -21.28 -34.78
C LEU A 46 1.35 -20.87 -34.78
N HIS A 47 1.05 -19.57 -34.75
CA HIS A 47 -0.31 -19.06 -34.63
C HIS A 47 -1.18 -19.46 -35.84
N ASP A 48 -0.64 -19.39 -37.07
CA ASP A 48 -1.40 -19.68 -38.28
C ASP A 48 -1.85 -21.15 -38.37
N LEU A 49 -1.06 -22.06 -37.81
CA LEU A 49 -1.41 -23.48 -37.72
C LEU A 49 -2.48 -23.73 -36.65
N MET A 50 -2.40 -23.03 -35.52
CA MET A 50 -3.34 -23.14 -34.40
C MET A 50 -4.69 -22.44 -34.70
N ALA A 51 -4.67 -21.34 -35.45
CA ALA A 51 -5.84 -20.56 -35.83
C ALA A 51 -6.49 -21.09 -37.13
N SER A 52 -6.03 -22.23 -37.66
CA SER A 52 -6.59 -22.82 -38.87
C SER A 52 -8.00 -23.37 -38.63
N ASP A 53 -8.92 -23.15 -39.57
CA ASP A 53 -10.23 -23.80 -39.56
C ASP A 53 -10.16 -25.31 -39.88
N SER A 54 -9.00 -25.81 -40.33
CA SER A 54 -8.80 -27.22 -40.67
C SER A 54 -8.61 -28.07 -39.42
N LYS A 55 -9.61 -28.90 -39.11
CA LYS A 55 -9.54 -29.90 -38.03
C LYS A 55 -8.34 -30.84 -38.14
N VAL A 56 -7.89 -31.14 -39.36
CA VAL A 56 -6.72 -32.01 -39.60
C VAL A 56 -5.42 -31.28 -39.24
N LEU A 57 -5.29 -30.00 -39.61
CA LEU A 57 -4.12 -29.21 -39.25
C LEU A 57 -4.04 -28.99 -37.76
N ASN A 58 -5.17 -28.72 -37.10
CA ASN A 58 -5.24 -28.60 -35.64
C ASN A 58 -4.85 -29.90 -34.93
N ALA A 59 -5.39 -31.05 -35.37
CA ALA A 59 -5.03 -32.34 -34.79
C ALA A 59 -3.54 -32.69 -34.98
N LEU A 60 -2.98 -32.38 -36.16
CA LEU A 60 -1.56 -32.57 -36.42
C LEU A 60 -0.69 -31.63 -35.57
N HIS A 61 -1.08 -30.36 -35.47
CA HIS A 61 -0.44 -29.40 -34.58
C HIS A 61 -0.41 -29.91 -33.13
N ASP A 62 -1.55 -30.31 -32.59
CA ASP A 62 -1.66 -30.79 -31.20
C ASP A 62 -0.84 -32.05 -30.98
N PHE A 63 -0.86 -32.99 -31.93
CA PHE A 63 0.00 -34.17 -31.89
C PHE A 63 1.48 -33.80 -31.83
N LEU A 64 1.93 -32.86 -32.68
CA LEU A 64 3.31 -32.41 -32.69
C LEU A 64 3.71 -31.71 -31.39
N VAL A 65 2.82 -30.90 -30.80
CA VAL A 65 3.04 -30.29 -29.47
C VAL A 65 3.19 -31.36 -28.39
N MET A 66 2.43 -32.45 -28.47
CA MET A 66 2.52 -33.55 -27.50
C MET A 66 3.79 -34.40 -27.66
N VAL A 67 4.28 -34.57 -28.89
CA VAL A 67 5.51 -35.31 -29.19
C VAL A 67 6.75 -34.50 -28.82
N ASP A 68 6.79 -33.22 -29.20
CA ASP A 68 7.85 -32.29 -28.84
C ASP A 68 7.26 -30.94 -28.41
N PRO A 69 7.07 -30.71 -27.10
CA PRO A 69 6.50 -29.46 -26.61
C PRO A 69 7.49 -28.29 -26.64
N GLU A 70 8.77 -28.50 -26.94
CA GLU A 70 9.79 -27.44 -26.83
C GLU A 70 9.56 -26.24 -27.75
N PRO A 71 9.22 -26.41 -29.05
CA PRO A 71 8.93 -25.30 -29.96
C PRO A 71 7.72 -24.46 -29.50
N HIS A 72 6.64 -25.13 -29.06
CA HIS A 72 5.47 -24.46 -28.50
C HIS A 72 5.86 -23.68 -27.24
N ARG A 73 6.58 -24.33 -26.32
CA ARG A 73 7.03 -23.74 -25.07
C ARG A 73 7.91 -22.51 -25.29
N LYS A 74 8.88 -22.55 -26.23
CA LYS A 74 9.73 -21.39 -26.57
C LYS A 74 8.93 -20.26 -27.22
N SER A 75 7.91 -20.60 -28.00
CA SER A 75 7.04 -19.62 -28.66
C SER A 75 6.21 -18.83 -27.66
N PHE A 76 5.74 -19.43 -26.57
CA PHE A 76 4.88 -18.74 -25.59
C PHE A 76 5.63 -18.29 -24.32
N LEU A 77 6.69 -18.98 -23.89
CA LEU A 77 7.39 -18.69 -22.64
C LEU A 77 8.83 -18.19 -22.88
N LYS A 78 8.96 -16.85 -22.95
CA LYS A 78 10.25 -16.15 -23.07
C LYS A 78 10.99 -16.10 -21.73
N PRO A 79 12.31 -15.85 -21.70
CA PRO A 79 13.09 -15.78 -20.45
C PRO A 79 12.49 -14.85 -19.40
N PHE A 80 12.00 -13.67 -19.79
CA PHE A 80 11.39 -12.69 -18.88
C PHE A 80 10.01 -13.10 -18.33
N HIS A 81 9.38 -14.17 -18.81
CA HIS A 81 8.19 -14.73 -18.17
C HIS A 81 8.55 -15.64 -16.98
N ARG A 82 9.82 -16.03 -16.85
CA ARG A 82 10.30 -17.01 -15.86
C ARG A 82 11.36 -16.40 -14.96
N GLY A 83 11.45 -16.90 -13.73
CA GLY A 83 12.56 -16.58 -12.83
C GLY A 83 12.63 -15.11 -12.39
N GLY A 84 13.86 -14.64 -12.12
CA GLY A 84 14.14 -13.35 -11.48
C GLY A 84 13.85 -12.10 -12.32
N ASP A 85 13.66 -12.24 -13.64
CA ASP A 85 13.39 -11.10 -14.55
C ASP A 85 11.89 -10.82 -14.73
N SER A 86 11.02 -11.71 -14.24
CA SER A 86 9.56 -11.55 -14.29
C SER A 86 9.04 -10.19 -13.78
N PRO A 87 9.59 -9.60 -12.71
CA PRO A 87 9.16 -8.27 -12.27
C PRO A 87 9.37 -7.17 -13.31
N ALA A 88 10.41 -7.25 -14.15
CA ALA A 88 10.61 -6.30 -15.24
C ALA A 88 9.50 -6.43 -16.29
N PHE A 89 9.07 -7.65 -16.61
CA PHE A 89 7.90 -7.89 -17.46
C PHE A 89 6.63 -7.27 -16.88
N CYS A 90 6.36 -7.49 -15.59
CA CYS A 90 5.20 -6.90 -14.92
C CYS A 90 5.26 -5.36 -14.91
N SER A 91 6.46 -4.77 -14.83
CA SER A 91 6.64 -3.32 -14.78
C SER A 91 6.10 -2.59 -16.00
N ALA A 92 6.08 -3.23 -17.17
CA ALA A 92 5.58 -2.60 -18.40
C ALA A 92 4.12 -2.15 -18.26
N CYS A 93 3.30 -2.89 -17.49
CA CYS A 93 1.90 -2.54 -17.22
C CYS A 93 1.66 -2.03 -15.79
N HIS A 94 2.48 -2.47 -14.82
CA HIS A 94 2.32 -2.13 -13.39
C HIS A 94 3.14 -0.91 -12.93
N LYS A 95 3.67 -0.16 -13.89
CA LYS A 95 4.21 1.17 -13.69
C LYS A 95 3.61 2.07 -14.76
N VAL A 96 2.88 3.09 -14.32
CA VAL A 96 2.13 3.97 -15.23
C VAL A 96 2.41 5.42 -14.86
N HIS A 97 2.49 6.28 -15.86
CA HIS A 97 2.51 7.72 -15.73
C HIS A 97 1.59 8.35 -16.78
N LEU A 98 1.02 9.50 -16.44
CA LEU A 98 0.28 10.36 -17.35
C LEU A 98 1.25 11.45 -17.81
N ASP A 99 1.55 11.46 -19.09
CA ASP A 99 2.36 12.49 -19.71
C ASP A 99 1.51 13.69 -20.13
N VAL A 100 2.18 14.75 -20.59
CA VAL A 100 1.51 15.99 -21.02
C VAL A 100 0.53 15.72 -22.16
N HIS A 101 0.80 14.78 -23.07
CA HIS A 101 -0.12 14.48 -24.17
C HIS A 101 -1.41 13.79 -23.71
N VAL A 102 -1.38 13.05 -22.60
CA VAL A 102 -2.59 12.39 -22.06
C VAL A 102 -3.43 13.33 -21.20
N ASN A 103 -2.82 14.25 -20.43
CA ASN A 103 -3.56 15.08 -19.45
C ASN A 103 -3.56 16.60 -19.73
N ASN A 104 -2.83 17.04 -20.76
CA ASN A 104 -2.64 18.44 -21.15
C ASN A 104 -2.19 19.36 -19.99
N TYR A 105 -1.35 18.85 -19.09
CA TYR A 105 -0.92 19.60 -17.91
C TYR A 105 0.54 19.39 -17.55
N ARG A 106 0.90 18.22 -17.00
CA ARG A 106 2.28 17.90 -16.60
C ARG A 106 2.48 16.40 -16.51
N TRP A 107 3.73 15.97 -16.47
CA TRP A 107 4.03 14.60 -16.11
C TRP A 107 3.53 14.30 -14.69
N PHE A 108 2.81 13.20 -14.55
CA PHE A 108 2.20 12.80 -13.30
C PHE A 108 2.29 11.28 -13.13
N ARG A 109 2.69 10.80 -11.95
CA ARG A 109 2.73 9.35 -11.72
C ARG A 109 1.31 8.80 -11.68
N GLY A 110 1.03 7.70 -12.38
CA GLY A 110 -0.28 7.06 -12.40
C GLY A 110 -0.42 5.95 -11.37
N PHE A 111 0.60 5.10 -11.24
CA PHE A 111 0.92 4.22 -10.11
C PHE A 111 2.28 3.53 -10.37
N ASN A 112 2.91 2.96 -9.34
CA ASN A 112 4.27 2.43 -9.46
C ASN A 112 4.54 1.28 -8.49
N GLU A 113 4.24 0.06 -8.91
CA GLU A 113 4.52 -1.12 -8.06
C GLU A 113 5.97 -1.58 -8.18
N TYR A 114 6.58 -1.43 -9.35
CA TYR A 114 7.90 -1.98 -9.63
C TYR A 114 9.01 -1.31 -8.80
N ASP A 115 9.05 0.03 -8.76
CA ASP A 115 10.14 0.73 -8.06
C ASP A 115 10.01 0.59 -6.53
N ALA A 116 8.79 0.42 -6.03
CA ALA A 116 8.50 0.12 -4.63
C ALA A 116 8.94 -1.30 -4.28
N TRP A 117 8.60 -2.28 -5.13
CA TRP A 117 9.09 -3.65 -5.03
C TRP A 117 10.60 -3.74 -5.05
N GLN A 118 11.26 -3.13 -6.05
CA GLN A 118 12.72 -3.14 -6.18
C GLN A 118 13.41 -2.50 -4.96
N ALA A 119 12.84 -1.44 -4.38
CA ALA A 119 13.40 -0.80 -3.20
C ALA A 119 13.14 -1.58 -1.89
N SER A 120 12.27 -2.59 -1.91
CA SER A 120 11.90 -3.37 -0.75
C SER A 120 12.84 -4.54 -0.48
N GLY A 121 12.82 -5.03 0.75
CA GLY A 121 13.48 -6.26 1.15
C GLY A 121 12.86 -7.50 0.51
N ALA A 122 11.59 -7.40 0.08
CA ALA A 122 10.92 -8.46 -0.66
C ALA A 122 11.59 -8.73 -2.01
N SER A 123 12.13 -7.73 -2.70
CA SER A 123 12.86 -8.00 -3.96
C SER A 123 14.23 -8.65 -3.74
N GLY A 124 14.78 -8.59 -2.51
CA GLY A 124 16.18 -8.91 -2.24
C GLY A 124 17.17 -7.85 -2.76
N PHE A 125 16.70 -6.70 -3.25
CA PHE A 125 17.57 -5.63 -3.76
C PHE A 125 17.65 -4.41 -2.82
N GLY A 126 16.69 -4.20 -1.91
CA GLY A 126 16.67 -3.04 -1.02
C GLY A 126 17.45 -3.22 0.27
N ALA A 127 18.54 -2.47 0.46
CA ALA A 127 19.45 -2.52 1.60
C ALA A 127 18.92 -1.83 2.87
N ARG A 128 17.78 -1.14 2.80
CA ARG A 128 17.28 -0.22 3.85
C ARG A 128 15.96 -0.66 4.48
N SER A 129 15.55 -1.90 4.25
CA SER A 129 14.24 -2.37 4.71
C SER A 129 14.21 -2.50 6.24
N PHE A 130 13.08 -2.14 6.84
CA PHE A 130 12.86 -2.37 8.28
C PHE A 130 12.91 -3.86 8.59
N TYR A 131 12.22 -4.66 7.76
CA TYR A 131 12.20 -6.12 7.86
C TYR A 131 12.57 -6.78 6.53
N TYR A 132 13.22 -7.94 6.60
CA TYR A 132 13.56 -8.77 5.45
C TYR A 132 12.80 -10.10 5.52
N PRO A 133 12.19 -10.56 4.41
CA PRO A 133 11.68 -11.92 4.36
C PRO A 133 12.83 -12.93 4.34
N LYS A 134 12.53 -14.19 4.69
CA LYS A 134 13.50 -15.28 4.64
C LYS A 134 14.08 -15.48 3.23
N HIS A 135 13.27 -15.27 2.20
CA HIS A 135 13.66 -15.40 0.81
C HIS A 135 13.09 -14.23 -0.01
N PRO A 136 13.83 -13.73 -1.02
CA PRO A 136 13.30 -12.79 -2.00
C PRO A 136 12.06 -13.35 -2.72
N MET A 137 11.15 -12.47 -3.06
CA MET A 137 9.86 -12.73 -3.70
C MET A 137 9.77 -11.92 -5.01
N THR A 138 9.09 -12.48 -5.99
CA THR A 138 8.76 -11.82 -7.26
C THR A 138 7.26 -11.48 -7.32
N CYS A 139 6.85 -10.71 -8.33
CA CYS A 139 5.43 -10.48 -8.58
C CYS A 139 4.68 -11.82 -8.77
N THR A 140 5.28 -12.77 -9.49
CA THR A 140 4.70 -14.08 -9.81
C THR A 140 4.65 -15.04 -8.63
N SER A 141 5.55 -14.93 -7.64
CA SER A 141 5.48 -15.78 -6.45
C SER A 141 4.23 -15.51 -5.61
N CYS A 142 3.69 -14.29 -5.65
CA CYS A 142 2.49 -13.90 -4.92
C CYS A 142 1.24 -13.87 -5.81
N HIS A 143 1.33 -13.27 -6.99
CA HIS A 143 0.17 -13.06 -7.88
C HIS A 143 -0.01 -14.15 -8.94
N MET A 144 0.90 -15.11 -9.06
CA MET A 144 0.71 -16.31 -9.88
C MET A 144 1.11 -17.55 -9.08
N PRO A 145 0.46 -17.82 -7.93
CA PRO A 145 0.87 -18.89 -7.03
C PRO A 145 0.79 -20.25 -7.75
N LEU A 146 1.67 -21.18 -7.34
CA LEU A 146 1.58 -22.56 -7.80
C LEU A 146 0.31 -23.19 -7.25
N VAL A 147 -0.47 -23.80 -8.14
CA VAL A 147 -1.70 -24.53 -7.81
C VAL A 147 -1.64 -25.95 -8.38
N PRO A 148 -2.22 -26.94 -7.68
CA PRO A 148 -2.32 -28.30 -8.21
C PRO A 148 -3.04 -28.30 -9.56
N SER A 149 -2.52 -29.05 -10.53
CA SER A 149 -3.13 -29.18 -11.85
C SER A 149 -2.82 -30.53 -12.48
N LYS A 150 -3.78 -31.02 -13.25
CA LYS A 150 -3.66 -32.22 -14.10
C LYS A 150 -3.48 -31.86 -15.58
N ASP A 151 -3.32 -30.58 -15.88
CA ASP A 151 -3.03 -30.09 -17.24
C ASP A 151 -1.75 -30.75 -17.77
N LEU A 152 -1.71 -31.08 -19.05
CA LEU A 152 -0.54 -31.68 -19.70
C LEU A 152 0.71 -30.78 -19.59
N GLY A 153 0.51 -29.46 -19.44
CA GLY A 153 1.58 -28.49 -19.18
C GLY A 153 2.08 -28.41 -17.74
N ASN A 154 1.60 -29.25 -16.81
CA ASN A 154 2.01 -29.22 -15.41
C ASN A 154 3.48 -29.64 -15.21
N LEU A 155 4.11 -29.07 -14.19
CA LEU A 155 5.42 -29.50 -13.71
C LEU A 155 5.24 -30.07 -12.30
N ASN A 156 5.50 -31.37 -12.15
CA ASN A 156 5.37 -32.10 -10.88
C ASN A 156 3.97 -32.00 -10.24
N GLY A 157 2.92 -31.91 -11.05
CA GLY A 157 1.53 -31.78 -10.60
C GLY A 157 1.09 -30.33 -10.32
N TYR A 158 1.89 -29.33 -10.67
CA TYR A 158 1.59 -27.91 -10.40
C TYR A 158 1.71 -27.02 -11.64
N VAL A 159 0.94 -25.95 -11.67
CA VAL A 159 1.04 -24.85 -12.64
C VAL A 159 0.97 -23.51 -11.92
N HIS A 160 1.51 -22.46 -12.53
CA HIS A 160 1.29 -21.10 -12.06
C HIS A 160 -0.15 -20.66 -12.38
N SER A 161 -0.90 -20.27 -11.35
CA SER A 161 -2.26 -19.79 -11.52
C SER A 161 -2.29 -18.47 -12.29
N HIS A 162 -3.13 -18.43 -13.32
CA HIS A 162 -3.44 -17.20 -14.09
C HIS A 162 -4.71 -16.52 -13.59
N ARG A 163 -5.18 -16.86 -12.37
CA ARG A 163 -6.31 -16.16 -11.72
C ARG A 163 -5.92 -14.79 -11.17
N PHE A 164 -4.63 -14.50 -11.07
CA PHE A 164 -4.07 -13.24 -10.54
C PHE A 164 -4.77 -12.76 -9.25
N PRO A 165 -4.75 -13.56 -8.16
CA PRO A 165 -5.32 -13.12 -6.89
C PRO A 165 -4.67 -11.79 -6.47
N ALA A 166 -5.51 -10.79 -6.25
CA ALA A 166 -5.10 -9.44 -5.89
C ALA A 166 -6.28 -8.78 -5.16
N ALA A 167 -6.58 -7.51 -5.45
CA ALA A 167 -7.60 -6.77 -4.74
C ALA A 167 -8.92 -6.60 -5.53
N ASN A 168 -9.08 -7.16 -6.73
CA ASN A 168 -10.29 -6.90 -7.52
C ASN A 168 -11.48 -7.81 -7.14
N THR A 169 -12.26 -7.40 -6.13
CA THR A 169 -13.51 -8.06 -5.76
C THR A 169 -14.71 -7.60 -6.59
N ALA A 170 -14.62 -6.47 -7.29
CA ALA A 170 -15.74 -5.89 -8.01
C ALA A 170 -16.14 -6.67 -9.25
N LEU A 171 -15.17 -7.02 -10.12
CA LEU A 171 -15.45 -7.79 -11.34
C LEU A 171 -16.05 -9.17 -11.06
N PRO A 172 -15.49 -10.01 -10.16
CA PRO A 172 -16.11 -11.31 -9.88
C PRO A 172 -17.48 -11.15 -9.22
N THR A 173 -17.74 -10.10 -8.45
CA THR A 173 -19.08 -9.82 -7.90
C THR A 173 -20.07 -9.47 -9.01
N ALA A 174 -19.72 -8.52 -9.88
CA ALA A 174 -20.60 -8.06 -10.97
C ALA A 174 -20.93 -9.17 -11.99
N ASN A 175 -20.08 -10.19 -12.10
CA ASN A 175 -20.25 -11.35 -12.98
C ASN A 175 -20.58 -12.66 -12.25
N ARG A 176 -20.91 -12.63 -10.95
CA ARG A 176 -21.26 -13.82 -10.15
C ARG A 176 -20.21 -14.95 -10.19
N HIS A 177 -18.93 -14.60 -10.28
CA HIS A 177 -17.81 -15.53 -10.26
C HIS A 177 -17.35 -15.85 -8.82
N ASP A 178 -18.12 -16.68 -8.11
CA ASP A 178 -17.94 -16.97 -6.68
C ASP A 178 -16.58 -17.58 -6.32
N GLU A 179 -16.02 -18.41 -7.19
CA GLU A 179 -14.70 -19.02 -6.97
C GLU A 179 -13.60 -17.94 -6.98
N GLN A 180 -13.59 -17.07 -7.98
CA GLN A 180 -12.63 -15.98 -8.10
C GLN A 180 -12.79 -14.97 -6.94
N LEU A 181 -14.04 -14.68 -6.54
CA LEU A 181 -14.30 -13.83 -5.39
C LEU A 181 -13.70 -14.43 -4.11
N ARG A 182 -13.97 -15.72 -3.82
CA ARG A 182 -13.40 -16.41 -2.66
C ARG A 182 -11.87 -16.41 -2.68
N THR A 183 -11.26 -16.73 -3.81
CA THR A 183 -9.79 -16.69 -3.96
C THR A 183 -9.22 -15.29 -3.68
N THR A 184 -9.91 -14.25 -4.14
CA THR A 184 -9.50 -12.85 -3.91
C THR A 184 -9.65 -12.44 -2.43
N VAL A 185 -10.77 -12.81 -1.79
CA VAL A 185 -11.00 -12.54 -0.35
C VAL A 185 -9.97 -13.25 0.51
N GLN A 186 -9.69 -14.53 0.23
CA GLN A 186 -8.66 -15.30 0.94
C GLN A 186 -7.28 -14.67 0.78
N PHE A 187 -6.93 -14.19 -0.43
CA PHE A 187 -5.68 -13.48 -0.66
C PHE A 187 -5.56 -12.21 0.20
N LEU A 188 -6.61 -11.39 0.24
CA LEU A 188 -6.65 -10.15 1.05
C LEU A 188 -6.60 -10.41 2.57
N GLN A 189 -7.04 -11.59 3.02
CA GLN A 189 -7.02 -12.00 4.43
C GLN A 189 -5.78 -12.83 4.82
N ASN A 190 -4.91 -13.16 3.87
CA ASN A 190 -3.75 -14.03 4.09
C ASN A 190 -2.55 -13.26 4.68
N ASN A 191 -2.76 -12.62 5.82
CA ASN A 191 -1.72 -11.91 6.58
C ASN A 191 -0.90 -10.95 5.71
N VAL A 192 -1.56 -10.24 4.78
CA VAL A 192 -0.94 -9.18 3.99
C VAL A 192 -0.76 -7.91 4.84
N VAL A 193 -1.65 -7.71 5.80
CA VAL A 193 -1.67 -6.60 6.77
C VAL A 193 -2.10 -7.12 8.14
N THR A 194 -1.59 -6.50 9.20
CA THR A 194 -2.01 -6.75 10.59
C THR A 194 -2.43 -5.44 11.25
N LEU A 195 -3.30 -5.53 12.25
CA LEU A 195 -3.74 -4.42 13.09
C LEU A 195 -3.37 -4.68 14.54
N ASP A 196 -3.06 -3.60 15.25
CA ASP A 196 -2.84 -3.62 16.69
C ASP A 196 -3.41 -2.34 17.32
N ILE A 197 -4.30 -2.47 18.29
CA ILE A 197 -4.72 -1.34 19.13
C ILE A 197 -3.66 -1.26 20.23
N PHE A 198 -2.60 -0.50 19.94
CA PHE A 198 -1.30 -0.71 20.58
C PHE A 198 -1.11 0.10 21.86
N ALA A 199 -1.38 1.41 21.79
CA ALA A 199 -1.02 2.34 22.85
C ALA A 199 -2.17 3.29 23.20
N MET A 200 -2.15 3.79 24.44
CA MET A 200 -2.93 4.97 24.79
C MET A 200 -2.07 6.03 25.48
N SER A 201 -2.55 7.26 25.45
CA SER A 201 -2.00 8.35 26.26
C SER A 201 -3.13 9.23 26.78
N PHE A 202 -2.93 9.77 27.97
CA PHE A 202 -3.81 10.81 28.48
C PHE A 202 -3.49 12.12 27.77
N ASP A 203 -4.53 12.83 27.34
CA ASP A 203 -4.36 14.11 26.69
C ASP A 203 -3.68 15.09 27.67
N GLN A 204 -2.41 15.41 27.41
CA GLN A 204 -1.84 16.66 27.89
C GLN A 204 -2.16 17.66 26.81
N ALA A 205 -2.95 18.68 27.17
CA ALA A 205 -3.55 19.72 26.32
C ALA A 205 -2.58 20.57 25.43
N SER A 206 -1.41 20.05 25.05
CA SER A 206 -0.33 20.74 24.37
C SER A 206 0.27 20.00 23.16
N ALA A 207 -0.01 18.71 22.92
CA ALA A 207 0.69 17.99 21.83
C ALA A 207 0.12 18.28 20.43
N LEU A 208 -1.19 18.46 20.30
CA LEU A 208 -1.84 18.69 18.99
C LEU A 208 -1.90 20.18 18.59
N ALA A 209 -1.58 21.10 19.50
CA ALA A 209 -1.63 22.55 19.27
C ALA A 209 -0.43 23.10 18.48
N GLY A 210 0.62 22.29 18.27
CA GLY A 210 1.88 22.70 17.65
C GLY A 210 2.03 22.41 16.15
N ARG A 211 0.94 22.09 15.42
CA ARG A 211 1.04 21.86 13.97
C ARG A 211 1.18 23.19 13.22
N GLN A 212 2.40 23.68 13.06
CA GLN A 212 2.69 24.76 12.12
C GLN A 212 2.72 24.22 10.68
N ARG A 213 2.24 25.03 9.74
CA ARG A 213 2.41 24.79 8.30
C ARG A 213 3.91 24.65 8.01
N PRO A 214 4.33 23.76 7.07
CA PRO A 214 5.72 23.66 6.68
C PRO A 214 6.26 25.04 6.23
N ASP A 215 7.49 25.30 6.61
CA ASP A 215 8.27 26.44 6.15
C ASP A 215 8.35 26.44 4.62
N GLU A 216 8.12 27.59 3.97
CA GLU A 216 8.00 27.75 2.51
C GLU A 216 9.32 27.51 1.75
N GLY A 217 10.41 27.18 2.47
CA GLY A 217 11.76 26.95 1.93
C GLY A 217 12.07 25.52 1.46
N GLY A 218 11.12 24.59 1.51
CA GLY A 218 11.31 23.23 0.99
C GLY A 218 11.37 23.18 -0.54
N ALA A 219 12.38 22.49 -1.09
CA ALA A 219 12.43 22.21 -2.53
C ALA A 219 11.09 21.63 -3.02
N PRO A 220 10.60 22.02 -4.22
CA PRO A 220 9.31 21.55 -4.73
C PRO A 220 9.31 20.01 -4.79
N GLN A 221 8.53 19.38 -3.90
CA GLN A 221 8.27 17.95 -3.98
C GLN A 221 7.44 17.68 -5.23
N LEU A 222 7.71 16.56 -5.91
CA LEU A 222 6.85 16.10 -6.98
C LEU A 222 5.45 15.87 -6.39
N ALA A 223 4.45 16.55 -6.93
CA ALA A 223 3.06 16.25 -6.62
C ALA A 223 2.70 14.92 -7.31
N THR A 224 2.99 13.82 -6.64
CA THR A 224 2.73 12.45 -7.10
C THR A 224 1.55 11.85 -6.34
N THR A 225 0.70 11.08 -7.03
CA THR A 225 -0.39 10.27 -6.43
C THR A 225 0.11 9.22 -5.44
N PHE A 226 1.40 8.86 -5.52
CA PHE A 226 2.06 7.78 -4.78
C PHE A 226 3.37 8.26 -4.19
N VAL A 227 3.76 7.72 -3.05
CA VAL A 227 5.11 7.92 -2.50
C VAL A 227 6.13 7.23 -3.42
N VAL A 228 7.13 7.95 -3.96
CA VAL A 228 8.11 7.39 -4.90
C VAL A 228 9.54 7.39 -4.32
N GLY A 229 10.14 6.21 -4.19
CA GLY A 229 11.59 6.08 -3.95
C GLY A 229 12.09 6.68 -2.65
N GLU A 230 13.04 7.62 -2.70
CA GLU A 230 13.62 8.29 -1.52
C GLU A 230 12.57 9.12 -0.73
N GLU A 231 11.42 9.41 -1.35
CA GLU A 231 10.24 10.00 -0.68
C GLU A 231 9.64 9.07 0.39
N GLN A 232 10.04 7.78 0.43
CA GLN A 232 9.74 6.88 1.55
C GLN A 232 10.28 7.38 2.89
N GLU A 233 11.37 8.17 2.88
CA GLU A 233 11.97 8.75 4.10
C GLU A 233 11.55 10.20 4.31
N ALA A 234 11.02 10.86 3.27
CA ALA A 234 10.52 12.23 3.32
C ALA A 234 8.99 12.21 3.13
N GLY A 235 8.25 11.95 4.21
CA GLY A 235 6.79 11.90 4.21
C GLY A 235 6.15 13.04 3.40
N VAL A 236 5.11 12.69 2.65
CA VAL A 236 4.30 13.65 1.89
C VAL A 236 3.54 14.53 2.90
N GLY A 237 3.86 15.83 2.93
CA GLY A 237 3.26 16.79 3.85
C GLY A 237 4.01 16.86 5.18
N ARG A 238 5.14 17.55 5.19
CA ARG A 238 5.84 17.93 6.42
C ARG A 238 4.94 18.84 7.26
N TRP A 239 4.29 18.30 8.28
CA TRP A 239 3.95 19.08 9.44
C TRP A 239 5.12 18.90 10.41
N SER A 240 5.97 19.91 10.53
CA SER A 240 6.96 19.91 11.60
C SER A 240 6.18 20.01 12.90
N GLU A 241 6.24 18.97 13.74
CA GLU A 241 5.93 19.20 15.14
C GLU A 241 6.97 20.20 15.68
N VAL A 242 6.50 21.15 16.46
CA VAL A 242 7.35 21.99 17.31
C VAL A 242 8.19 21.07 18.21
N PRO A 243 9.47 21.36 18.51
CA PRO A 243 10.30 20.52 19.35
C PRO A 243 9.61 20.25 20.70
N GLY A 244 9.06 19.05 20.84
CA GLY A 244 8.34 18.58 22.02
C GLY A 244 8.94 17.28 22.53
N ARG A 245 8.80 17.01 23.83
CA ARG A 245 9.17 15.70 24.40
C ARG A 245 8.26 14.63 23.83
N ALA A 246 8.81 13.43 23.61
CA ALA A 246 8.03 12.25 23.24
C ALA A 246 6.84 12.08 24.20
N ARG A 247 5.65 11.88 23.65
CA ARG A 247 4.43 11.65 24.42
C ARG A 247 4.59 10.40 25.27
N ARG A 248 4.26 10.49 26.56
CA ARG A 248 4.23 9.31 27.43
C ARG A 248 3.04 8.44 27.07
N VAL A 249 3.32 7.22 26.64
CA VAL A 249 2.29 6.24 26.25
C VAL A 249 2.25 5.05 27.19
N ILE A 250 1.09 4.44 27.28
CA ILE A 250 0.81 3.18 27.97
C ILE A 250 0.65 2.12 26.88
N ALA A 251 1.59 1.19 26.83
CA ALA A 251 1.64 0.17 25.80
C ALA A 251 2.48 -1.06 26.22
N PRO A 252 2.23 -2.25 25.65
CA PRO A 252 1.05 -2.55 24.84
C PRO A 252 -0.23 -2.59 25.68
N LEU A 253 -1.37 -2.16 25.12
CA LEU A 253 -2.61 -1.93 25.90
C LEU A 253 -3.14 -3.17 26.62
N ASP A 254 -3.10 -4.32 25.95
CA ASP A 254 -3.49 -5.63 26.47
C ASP A 254 -2.60 -6.10 27.63
N ALA A 255 -1.30 -5.78 27.59
CA ALA A 255 -0.36 -6.09 28.67
C ALA A 255 -0.42 -5.09 29.83
N ALA A 256 -0.90 -3.87 29.56
CA ALA A 256 -0.95 -2.77 30.53
C ALA A 256 -2.21 -2.76 31.40
N HIS A 257 -3.23 -3.56 31.09
CA HIS A 257 -4.54 -3.49 31.72
C HIS A 257 -5.07 -2.04 31.78
N ALA A 258 -5.03 -1.40 30.61
CA ALA A 258 -5.30 0.01 30.44
C ALA A 258 -6.60 0.46 31.13
N THR A 259 -6.50 1.50 31.95
CA THR A 259 -7.62 2.04 32.74
C THR A 259 -7.85 3.51 32.40
N VAL A 260 -9.11 3.91 32.25
CA VAL A 260 -9.57 5.27 31.92
C VAL A 260 -10.62 5.75 32.92
N ARG A 261 -10.82 7.06 33.00
CA ARG A 261 -11.80 7.69 33.91
C ARG A 261 -13.06 8.10 33.15
N ARG A 262 -14.22 7.98 33.80
CA ARG A 262 -15.47 8.65 33.37
C ARG A 262 -15.24 10.16 33.27
N GLY A 263 -15.79 10.78 32.22
CA GLY A 263 -15.58 12.20 31.90
C GLY A 263 -14.16 12.56 31.42
N GLY A 264 -13.26 11.58 31.30
CA GLY A 264 -11.88 11.79 30.84
C GLY A 264 -11.75 11.76 29.31
N SER A 265 -10.57 12.12 28.79
CA SER A 265 -10.23 11.98 27.37
C SER A 265 -8.89 11.28 27.20
N VAL A 266 -8.82 10.35 26.25
CA VAL A 266 -7.59 9.62 25.91
C VAL A 266 -7.37 9.59 24.41
N LEU A 267 -6.10 9.52 24.01
CA LEU A 267 -5.71 9.18 22.64
C LEU A 267 -5.40 7.69 22.57
N ILE A 268 -6.02 6.99 21.63
CA ILE A 268 -5.77 5.59 21.28
C ILE A 268 -4.99 5.53 19.98
N ASP A 269 -3.89 4.79 19.98
CA ASP A 269 -3.05 4.59 18.80
C ASP A 269 -3.30 3.20 18.21
N VAL A 270 -3.68 3.15 16.94
CA VAL A 270 -3.91 1.93 16.19
C VAL A 270 -2.83 1.79 15.11
N VAL A 271 -2.05 0.71 15.19
CA VAL A 271 -0.95 0.43 14.27
C VAL A 271 -1.45 -0.48 13.14
N VAL A 272 -1.22 -0.05 11.90
CA VAL A 272 -1.49 -0.82 10.68
C VAL A 272 -0.18 -1.24 10.05
N ARG A 273 0.07 -2.54 9.88
CA ARG A 273 1.39 -3.10 9.56
C ARG A 273 1.38 -3.98 8.31
N THR A 274 2.26 -3.73 7.34
CA THR A 274 2.33 -4.46 6.04
C THR A 274 3.25 -5.68 6.06
N ARG A 275 2.70 -6.89 6.18
CA ARG A 275 3.51 -8.10 6.37
C ARG A 275 4.02 -8.69 5.05
N ASN A 276 3.17 -9.38 4.31
CA ASN A 276 3.53 -10.11 3.10
C ASN A 276 3.30 -9.28 1.82
N ILE A 277 3.82 -8.05 1.78
CA ILE A 277 3.64 -7.12 0.67
C ILE A 277 5.00 -6.57 0.22
N GLY A 278 5.28 -6.66 -1.08
CA GLY A 278 6.53 -6.17 -1.67
C GLY A 278 6.47 -4.71 -2.14
N HIS A 279 5.30 -4.13 -2.31
CA HIS A 279 5.10 -2.75 -2.77
C HIS A 279 4.30 -1.94 -1.74
N PHE A 280 3.87 -0.72 -2.08
CA PHE A 280 3.03 0.07 -1.18
C PHE A 280 1.67 -0.58 -0.97
N PHE A 281 1.13 -0.41 0.23
CA PHE A 281 -0.22 -0.82 0.58
C PHE A 281 -1.11 0.41 0.87
N PRO A 282 -2.31 0.51 0.26
CA PRO A 282 -2.75 -0.28 -0.88
C PRO A 282 -1.90 0.02 -2.14
N GLY A 283 -1.93 -0.90 -3.11
CA GLY A 283 -1.27 -0.74 -4.42
C GLY A 283 -2.27 -0.51 -5.55
N GLY A 284 -1.78 -0.14 -6.73
CA GLY A 284 -2.57 0.14 -7.92
C GLY A 284 -3.17 1.55 -7.92
N THR A 285 -4.33 1.73 -8.54
CA THR A 285 -5.05 3.03 -8.60
C THR A 285 -5.78 3.30 -7.28
N ILE A 286 -5.04 3.66 -6.24
CA ILE A 286 -5.56 3.88 -4.88
C ILE A 286 -6.50 5.10 -4.76
N ASP A 287 -6.63 5.89 -5.83
CA ASP A 287 -7.65 6.93 -6.01
C ASP A 287 -9.06 6.36 -6.26
N ALA A 288 -9.14 5.11 -6.71
CA ALA A 288 -10.37 4.58 -7.26
C ALA A 288 -11.18 3.70 -6.31
N PHE A 289 -10.65 3.32 -5.14
CA PHE A 289 -11.28 2.34 -4.25
C PHE A 289 -11.11 2.69 -2.77
N ASP A 290 -11.95 2.11 -1.92
CA ASP A 290 -11.98 2.45 -0.50
C ASP A 290 -11.16 1.45 0.32
N VAL A 291 -10.11 1.94 0.98
CA VAL A 291 -9.42 1.25 2.06
C VAL A 291 -9.43 2.16 3.26
N TRP A 292 -10.03 1.74 4.37
CA TRP A 292 -10.17 2.59 5.54
C TRP A 292 -10.04 1.81 6.83
N LEU A 293 -9.54 2.51 7.84
CA LEU A 293 -9.51 2.02 9.21
C LEU A 293 -10.81 2.44 9.91
N GLU A 294 -11.60 1.45 10.30
CA GLU A 294 -12.77 1.61 11.17
C GLU A 294 -12.34 1.34 12.61
N VAL A 295 -12.74 2.23 13.53
CA VAL A 295 -12.53 2.06 14.97
C VAL A 295 -13.83 2.35 15.69
N LYS A 296 -14.27 1.40 16.50
CA LYS A 296 -15.49 1.48 17.31
C LYS A 296 -15.17 1.21 18.78
N ALA A 297 -15.72 2.01 19.67
CA ALA A 297 -15.67 1.83 21.11
C ALA A 297 -17.10 1.67 21.64
N GLU A 298 -17.36 0.57 22.34
CA GLU A 298 -18.64 0.26 22.97
C GLU A 298 -18.42 -0.08 24.43
N ASP A 299 -19.28 0.42 25.32
CA ASP A 299 -19.24 0.00 26.72
C ASP A 299 -19.98 -1.33 26.95
N ASP A 300 -19.84 -1.87 28.16
CA ASP A 300 -20.53 -3.09 28.60
C ASP A 300 -22.06 -2.95 28.75
N ARG A 301 -22.61 -1.75 28.59
CA ARG A 301 -24.06 -1.47 28.52
C ARG A 301 -24.59 -1.42 27.08
N GLY A 302 -23.71 -1.55 26.09
CA GLY A 302 -24.04 -1.44 24.67
C GLY A 302 -24.13 -0.01 24.15
N GLN A 303 -23.68 0.99 24.92
CA GLN A 303 -23.55 2.37 24.46
C GLN A 303 -22.34 2.47 23.52
N THR A 304 -22.57 2.94 22.29
CA THR A 304 -21.46 3.33 21.41
C THR A 304 -20.90 4.67 21.86
N ILE A 305 -19.66 4.64 22.35
CA ILE A 305 -18.93 5.84 22.82
C ILE A 305 -18.28 6.56 21.65
N PHE A 306 -17.70 5.79 20.72
CA PHE A 306 -16.98 6.33 19.58
C PHE A 306 -17.12 5.42 18.37
N TRP A 307 -17.28 6.01 17.19
CA TRP A 307 -17.27 5.25 15.94
C TRP A 307 -16.75 6.10 14.80
N SER A 308 -15.56 5.77 14.31
CA SER A 308 -14.98 6.30 13.07
C SER A 308 -15.01 5.23 11.98
N GLY A 309 -15.36 5.61 10.75
CA GLY A 309 -15.38 4.68 9.61
C GLY A 309 -16.63 3.82 9.48
N ALA A 310 -17.74 4.25 10.11
CA ALA A 310 -19.05 3.64 9.91
C ALA A 310 -19.50 3.74 8.44
N VAL A 311 -20.30 2.76 8.00
CA VAL A 311 -20.85 2.72 6.64
C VAL A 311 -22.35 2.95 6.70
N VAL A 312 -22.85 3.88 5.89
CA VAL A 312 -24.28 4.22 5.85
C VAL A 312 -25.10 3.06 5.27
N GLY A 313 -26.31 2.83 5.76
CA GLY A 313 -27.28 1.89 5.17
C GLY A 313 -26.83 0.44 5.19
N ASP A 314 -26.65 -0.13 6.39
CA ASP A 314 -26.33 -1.55 6.61
C ASP A 314 -25.12 -2.05 5.81
N SER A 315 -24.02 -1.29 5.82
CA SER A 315 -22.75 -1.65 5.16
C SER A 315 -22.76 -1.59 3.63
N LYS A 316 -23.75 -0.93 3.01
CA LYS A 316 -23.86 -0.83 1.53
C LYS A 316 -23.56 0.56 0.98
N GLY A 317 -23.63 1.58 1.82
CA GLY A 317 -23.51 2.98 1.44
C GLY A 317 -22.08 3.53 1.40
N PRO A 318 -21.94 4.87 1.32
CA PRO A 318 -20.66 5.53 1.50
C PRO A 318 -20.10 5.31 2.91
N VAL A 319 -18.78 5.29 3.02
CA VAL A 319 -18.07 5.33 4.30
C VAL A 319 -18.12 6.75 4.85
N ASP A 320 -18.13 6.89 6.16
CA ASP A 320 -17.93 8.17 6.85
C ASP A 320 -16.76 8.97 6.24
N LYS A 321 -17.04 10.24 5.88
CA LYS A 321 -16.06 11.13 5.26
C LYS A 321 -14.89 11.46 6.19
N GLY A 322 -15.10 11.40 7.51
CA GLY A 322 -14.08 11.64 8.53
C GLY A 322 -13.14 10.46 8.76
N ALA A 323 -13.40 9.30 8.16
CA ALA A 323 -12.62 8.09 8.38
C ALA A 323 -11.16 8.21 7.90
N HIS A 324 -10.27 7.41 8.51
CA HIS A 324 -8.89 7.33 8.05
C HIS A 324 -8.78 6.44 6.80
N PHE A 325 -8.74 7.07 5.62
CA PHE A 325 -8.56 6.37 4.35
C PHE A 325 -7.08 6.24 3.96
N TYR A 326 -6.72 5.06 3.46
CA TYR A 326 -5.50 4.81 2.70
C TYR A 326 -5.80 4.96 1.20
N ARG A 327 -5.66 6.17 0.68
CA ARG A 327 -5.97 6.53 -0.71
C ARG A 327 -5.15 7.72 -1.20
N SER A 328 -5.25 7.98 -2.50
CA SER A 328 -4.85 9.26 -3.10
C SER A 328 -6.10 10.10 -3.34
N PHE A 329 -6.14 11.32 -2.84
CA PHE A 329 -7.25 12.24 -3.08
C PHE A 329 -6.83 13.26 -4.12
N LEU A 330 -7.46 13.18 -5.29
CA LEU A 330 -7.13 13.99 -6.47
C LEU A 330 -8.24 14.98 -6.76
N VAL A 331 -7.86 16.17 -7.20
CA VAL A 331 -8.80 17.19 -7.63
C VAL A 331 -8.50 17.71 -9.03
N ASP A 332 -9.55 18.12 -9.73
CA ASP A 332 -9.50 18.77 -11.03
C ASP A 332 -9.14 20.27 -10.93
N GLN A 333 -9.21 21.01 -12.04
CA GLN A 333 -8.87 22.44 -12.08
C GLN A 333 -9.78 23.32 -11.23
N HIS A 334 -11.03 22.92 -11.00
CA HIS A 334 -12.00 23.66 -10.19
C HIS A 334 -12.06 23.14 -8.74
N GLY A 335 -11.26 22.13 -8.39
CA GLY A 335 -11.23 21.54 -7.06
C GLY A 335 -12.21 20.39 -6.86
N ASN A 336 -12.87 19.89 -7.92
CA ASN A 336 -13.76 18.74 -7.80
C ASN A 336 -12.94 17.44 -7.68
N GLU A 337 -13.44 16.49 -6.89
CA GLU A 337 -12.81 15.17 -6.73
C GLU A 337 -12.77 14.38 -8.05
N ILE A 338 -11.64 13.74 -8.34
CA ILE A 338 -11.52 12.76 -9.43
C ILE A 338 -12.11 11.42 -8.97
N ASN A 339 -13.41 11.24 -9.15
CA ASN A 339 -14.17 10.07 -8.70
C ASN A 339 -14.84 9.28 -9.85
N LYS A 340 -14.66 9.72 -11.11
CA LYS A 340 -15.25 9.11 -12.33
C LYS A 340 -14.24 8.28 -13.13
N ARG A 341 -13.05 8.01 -12.58
CA ARG A 341 -11.88 7.44 -13.32
C ARG A 341 -11.39 8.36 -14.45
N ASN A 342 -11.66 9.66 -14.36
CA ASN A 342 -11.26 10.72 -15.29
C ASN A 342 -9.85 11.26 -14.97
N ALA A 343 -8.85 10.36 -14.92
CA ALA A 343 -7.50 10.71 -14.46
C ALA A 343 -6.81 11.82 -15.29
N TRP A 344 -7.19 12.00 -16.55
CA TRP A 344 -6.69 13.08 -17.42
C TRP A 344 -7.04 14.50 -16.91
N ALA A 345 -8.13 14.63 -16.13
CA ALA A 345 -8.56 15.90 -15.56
C ALA A 345 -7.82 16.27 -14.26
N ALA A 346 -7.05 15.35 -13.67
CA ALA A 346 -6.37 15.59 -12.40
C ALA A 346 -5.38 16.77 -12.50
N ARG A 347 -5.39 17.66 -11.51
CA ARG A 347 -4.50 18.84 -11.41
C ARG A 347 -3.67 18.86 -10.13
N ALA A 348 -4.23 18.37 -9.03
CA ALA A 348 -3.51 18.29 -7.77
C ALA A 348 -3.81 17.00 -7.01
N VAL A 349 -2.81 16.56 -6.25
CA VAL A 349 -2.93 15.55 -5.20
C VAL A 349 -3.07 16.33 -3.91
N VAL A 350 -4.22 16.22 -3.25
CA VAL A 350 -4.43 16.87 -1.94
C VAL A 350 -3.69 16.08 -0.87
N TYR A 351 -3.77 14.75 -0.92
CA TYR A 351 -2.95 13.87 -0.09
C TYR A 351 -2.83 12.48 -0.73
N ALA A 352 -1.78 11.75 -0.36
CA ALA A 352 -1.61 10.33 -0.66
C ALA A 352 -1.18 9.60 0.62
N ARG A 353 -1.98 8.61 1.05
CA ARG A 353 -1.68 7.79 2.22
C ARG A 353 -1.52 6.34 1.80
N ALA A 354 -0.31 5.82 1.93
CA ALA A 354 0.03 4.43 1.68
C ALA A 354 1.17 4.01 2.62
N ILE A 355 1.21 2.73 2.96
CA ILE A 355 2.19 2.14 3.86
C ILE A 355 3.26 1.43 3.02
N PRO A 356 4.56 1.73 3.19
CA PRO A 356 5.63 1.02 2.50
C PRO A 356 5.65 -0.49 2.79
N PRO A 357 6.33 -1.30 1.96
CA PRO A 357 6.50 -2.73 2.23
C PRO A 357 7.34 -2.96 3.48
N GLY A 358 6.90 -3.87 4.35
CA GLY A 358 7.59 -4.12 5.61
C GLY A 358 7.60 -2.92 6.55
N ALA A 359 6.60 -2.03 6.48
CA ALA A 359 6.50 -0.86 7.35
C ALA A 359 5.14 -0.80 8.06
N ALA A 360 4.88 0.28 8.78
CA ALA A 360 3.65 0.49 9.53
C ALA A 360 3.16 1.95 9.44
N ASP A 361 1.90 2.17 9.78
CA ASP A 361 1.28 3.49 10.02
C ASP A 361 0.63 3.48 11.41
N THR A 362 0.69 4.59 12.13
CA THR A 362 0.15 4.73 13.49
C THR A 362 -0.98 5.75 13.50
N VAL A 363 -2.24 5.31 13.57
CA VAL A 363 -3.40 6.21 13.51
C VAL A 363 -3.89 6.57 14.90
N HIS A 364 -4.03 7.87 15.18
CA HIS A 364 -4.43 8.39 16.48
C HIS A 364 -5.92 8.73 16.51
N TYR A 365 -6.66 8.19 17.47
CA TYR A 365 -8.07 8.49 17.72
C TYR A 365 -8.25 9.07 19.11
N ARG A 366 -8.96 10.20 19.21
CA ARG A 366 -9.38 10.73 20.49
C ARG A 366 -10.69 10.07 20.92
N LEU A 367 -10.69 9.53 22.12
CA LEU A 367 -11.83 8.91 22.77
C LEU A 367 -12.18 9.73 24.01
N ASP A 368 -13.33 10.42 23.94
CA ASP A 368 -13.90 11.15 25.05
C ASP A 368 -14.85 10.20 25.80
N ILE A 369 -14.57 9.94 27.08
CA ILE A 369 -15.28 8.94 27.90
C ILE A 369 -16.48 9.61 28.57
N PRO A 370 -17.73 9.17 28.31
CA PRO A 370 -18.91 9.73 28.95
C PRO A 370 -18.89 9.61 30.47
N GLU A 371 -19.57 10.53 31.17
CA GLU A 371 -19.75 10.45 32.63
C GLU A 371 -20.60 9.24 33.03
N ASP A 372 -21.52 8.82 32.16
CA ASP A 372 -22.44 7.71 32.38
C ASP A 372 -21.94 6.37 31.80
N ALA A 373 -20.70 6.30 31.30
CA ALA A 373 -20.13 5.10 30.70
C ALA A 373 -20.15 3.89 31.65
N GLY A 374 -20.30 2.70 31.07
CA GLY A 374 -20.14 1.40 31.72
C GLY A 374 -18.79 1.18 32.41
N ASP A 375 -18.56 0.01 32.99
CA ASP A 375 -17.32 -0.30 33.75
C ASP A 375 -16.19 -0.78 32.83
N THR A 376 -16.53 -1.15 31.61
CA THR A 376 -15.59 -1.67 30.60
C THR A 376 -15.91 -1.07 29.24
N ILE A 377 -14.87 -0.73 28.47
CA ILE A 377 -14.99 -0.30 27.08
C ILE A 377 -14.25 -1.28 26.19
N SER A 378 -14.98 -1.90 25.26
CA SER A 378 -14.43 -2.73 24.20
C SER A 378 -14.11 -1.88 22.97
N LEU A 379 -12.84 -1.91 22.55
CA LEU A 379 -12.35 -1.29 21.33
C LEU A 379 -12.26 -2.35 20.23
N THR A 380 -12.83 -2.07 19.07
CA THR A 380 -12.69 -2.88 17.85
C THR A 380 -12.11 -2.03 16.74
N ALA A 381 -11.01 -2.47 16.14
CA ALA A 381 -10.42 -1.88 14.94
C ALA A 381 -10.52 -2.86 13.76
N ARG A 382 -10.92 -2.37 12.58
CA ARG A 382 -11.01 -3.15 11.34
C ARG A 382 -10.39 -2.37 10.19
N LEU A 383 -9.57 -3.05 9.40
CA LEU A 383 -9.06 -2.50 8.16
C LEU A 383 -9.91 -3.07 7.04
N ASN A 384 -10.75 -2.22 6.49
CA ASN A 384 -11.76 -2.58 5.52
C ASN A 384 -11.28 -2.27 4.11
N TYR A 385 -11.69 -3.10 3.16
CA TYR A 385 -11.38 -2.98 1.75
C TYR A 385 -12.64 -3.11 0.90
N ARG A 386 -12.89 -2.17 0.00
CA ARG A 386 -13.92 -2.26 -1.04
C ARG A 386 -13.34 -1.87 -2.38
N LYS A 387 -13.36 -2.79 -3.36
CA LYS A 387 -12.90 -2.50 -4.73
C LYS A 387 -13.91 -1.58 -5.40
N PHE A 388 -13.39 -0.48 -5.95
CA PHE A 388 -14.12 0.70 -6.38
C PHE A 388 -14.82 1.44 -5.24
N SER A 389 -14.68 2.78 -5.24
CA SER A 389 -15.37 3.59 -4.25
C SER A 389 -16.88 3.48 -4.45
N TRP A 390 -17.65 3.69 -3.38
CA TRP A 390 -19.11 3.62 -3.49
C TRP A 390 -19.62 4.54 -4.60
N TRP A 391 -19.17 5.81 -4.61
CA TRP A 391 -19.59 6.80 -5.58
C TRP A 391 -19.24 6.37 -7.01
N ASN A 392 -18.01 5.88 -7.25
CA ASN A 392 -17.60 5.43 -8.58
C ASN A 392 -18.45 4.26 -9.07
N THR A 393 -18.81 3.33 -8.18
CA THR A 393 -19.69 2.20 -8.49
C THR A 393 -21.07 2.69 -8.92
N GLN A 394 -21.66 3.65 -8.19
CA GLN A 394 -22.95 4.23 -8.57
C GLN A 394 -22.88 4.90 -9.95
N PHE A 395 -21.85 5.73 -10.16
CA PHE A 395 -21.62 6.45 -11.42
C PHE A 395 -21.43 5.50 -12.61
N ALA A 396 -20.61 4.46 -12.45
CA ALA A 396 -20.29 3.54 -13.55
C ALA A 396 -21.48 2.72 -14.03
N PHE A 397 -22.44 2.42 -13.15
CA PHE A 397 -23.62 1.62 -13.50
C PHE A 397 -24.84 2.45 -13.89
N ALA A 398 -25.08 3.59 -13.21
CA ALA A 398 -26.33 4.34 -13.35
C ALA A 398 -26.12 5.87 -13.43
N GLY A 399 -24.90 6.34 -13.69
CA GLY A 399 -24.59 7.76 -13.74
C GLY A 399 -25.28 8.47 -14.91
N VAL A 400 -26.20 9.38 -14.60
CA VAL A 400 -26.82 10.31 -15.57
C VAL A 400 -26.69 11.74 -15.06
N ARG A 401 -26.60 12.70 -15.98
CA ARG A 401 -26.56 14.13 -15.61
C ARG A 401 -27.85 14.53 -14.93
N ASP A 402 -27.75 15.35 -13.89
CA ASP A 402 -28.91 15.95 -13.23
C ASP A 402 -29.64 16.91 -14.20
N PRO A 403 -30.85 16.58 -14.68
CA PRO A 403 -31.58 17.45 -15.60
C PRO A 403 -32.03 18.76 -14.94
N ALA A 404 -32.05 18.84 -13.60
CA ALA A 404 -32.37 20.08 -12.89
C ALA A 404 -31.21 21.09 -12.93
N GLN A 405 -29.97 20.65 -13.22
CA GLN A 405 -28.84 21.54 -13.40
C GLN A 405 -28.73 21.96 -14.87
N GLN A 406 -29.43 23.04 -15.23
CA GLN A 406 -29.49 23.54 -16.61
C GLN A 406 -28.15 24.11 -17.12
N ALA A 407 -27.27 24.56 -16.22
CA ALA A 407 -25.96 25.09 -16.57
C ALA A 407 -24.87 24.59 -15.60
N PHE A 408 -23.75 24.14 -16.15
CA PHE A 408 -22.53 23.79 -15.44
C PHE A 408 -21.34 23.94 -16.37
N ALA A 409 -20.14 24.14 -15.81
CA ALA A 409 -18.93 24.19 -16.60
C ALA A 409 -18.39 22.77 -16.81
N LEU A 410 -18.00 22.47 -18.05
CA LEU A 410 -17.42 21.19 -18.44
C LEU A 410 -16.28 21.42 -19.44
N SER A 411 -15.15 20.79 -19.18
CA SER A 411 -14.01 20.76 -20.10
C SER A 411 -13.23 19.45 -19.94
N PRO A 412 -12.20 19.18 -20.76
CA PRO A 412 -11.28 18.08 -20.49
C PRO A 412 -10.54 18.19 -19.14
N HIS A 413 -10.61 19.33 -18.45
CA HIS A 413 -9.83 19.63 -17.24
C HIS A 413 -10.68 19.73 -15.97
N TYR A 414 -12.01 19.74 -16.09
CA TYR A 414 -12.93 19.80 -14.96
C TYR A 414 -14.35 19.41 -15.36
N ASP A 415 -15.15 19.00 -14.38
CA ASP A 415 -16.56 18.67 -14.57
C ASP A 415 -17.40 19.05 -13.34
N ASP A 416 -18.07 20.21 -13.42
CA ASP A 416 -18.89 20.79 -12.34
C ASP A 416 -20.35 20.28 -12.36
N GLY A 417 -20.68 19.39 -13.29
CA GLY A 417 -22.03 18.88 -13.43
C GLY A 417 -22.36 17.85 -12.34
N ARG A 418 -23.57 17.95 -11.79
CA ARG A 418 -24.16 17.02 -10.85
C ARG A 418 -24.61 15.75 -11.55
N TRP A 419 -24.44 14.64 -10.85
CA TRP A 419 -24.76 13.31 -11.32
C TRP A 419 -25.83 12.70 -10.43
N LEU A 420 -26.82 12.07 -11.05
CA LEU A 420 -27.81 11.21 -10.42
C LEU A 420 -27.49 9.76 -10.77
N PHE A 421 -27.87 8.83 -9.89
CA PHE A 421 -27.63 7.39 -10.07
C PHE A 421 -28.92 6.66 -10.43
N THR A 422 -29.57 7.12 -11.51
CA THR A 422 -30.90 6.68 -11.96
C THR A 422 -30.92 6.21 -13.41
N GLY A 423 -29.74 6.11 -14.04
CA GLY A 423 -29.59 5.63 -15.41
C GLY A 423 -30.04 4.18 -15.57
N ASP A 424 -30.36 3.84 -16.82
CA ASP A 424 -30.73 2.48 -17.19
C ASP A 424 -29.53 1.53 -17.06
N THR A 425 -29.69 0.48 -16.25
CA THR A 425 -28.68 -0.54 -16.00
C THR A 425 -28.86 -1.79 -16.88
N SER A 426 -29.82 -1.81 -17.81
CA SER A 426 -30.14 -2.99 -18.62
C SER A 426 -28.99 -3.42 -19.55
N THR A 427 -28.15 -2.47 -19.99
CA THR A 427 -27.07 -2.68 -20.96
C THR A 427 -25.67 -2.77 -20.36
N VAL A 428 -25.52 -2.70 -19.03
CA VAL A 428 -24.20 -2.81 -18.39
C VAL A 428 -23.56 -4.16 -18.69
N SER A 429 -22.23 -4.23 -18.83
CA SER A 429 -21.54 -5.45 -19.26
C SER A 429 -21.65 -6.62 -18.29
N GLY A 430 -21.77 -6.34 -16.98
CA GLY A 430 -21.84 -7.39 -15.94
C GLY A 430 -23.15 -8.16 -15.96
N GLU A 431 -23.16 -9.35 -15.35
CA GLU A 431 -24.38 -10.15 -15.20
C GLU A 431 -25.43 -9.48 -14.31
N ILE A 432 -25.00 -8.68 -13.33
CA ILE A 432 -25.90 -7.89 -12.49
C ILE A 432 -26.35 -6.64 -13.26
N LYS A 433 -27.62 -6.64 -13.71
CA LYS A 433 -28.28 -5.50 -14.39
C LYS A 433 -28.86 -4.47 -13.43
N ALA A 434 -28.10 -4.16 -12.40
CA ALA A 434 -28.39 -3.17 -11.36
C ALA A 434 -27.06 -2.66 -10.80
N ILE A 435 -27.09 -1.64 -9.95
CA ILE A 435 -25.88 -1.23 -9.22
C ILE A 435 -25.52 -2.35 -8.22
N PRO A 436 -24.36 -3.00 -8.32
CA PRO A 436 -24.02 -4.13 -7.47
C PRO A 436 -23.61 -3.66 -6.07
N ASP A 437 -24.04 -4.41 -5.05
CA ASP A 437 -23.52 -4.28 -3.69
C ASP A 437 -22.12 -4.91 -3.61
N LEU A 438 -21.09 -4.09 -3.81
CA LEU A 438 -19.72 -4.57 -3.77
C LEU A 438 -19.29 -4.95 -2.34
N PRO A 439 -18.63 -6.10 -2.15
CA PRO A 439 -18.32 -6.60 -0.82
C PRO A 439 -17.27 -5.74 -0.13
N ILE A 440 -17.48 -5.52 1.17
CA ILE A 440 -16.47 -4.99 2.09
C ILE A 440 -15.74 -6.19 2.71
N VAL A 441 -14.44 -6.27 2.45
CA VAL A 441 -13.56 -7.30 3.01
C VAL A 441 -12.84 -6.73 4.23
N VAL A 442 -13.06 -7.33 5.39
CA VAL A 442 -12.23 -7.06 6.58
C VAL A 442 -10.90 -7.79 6.38
N MET A 443 -9.84 -7.04 6.11
CA MET A 443 -8.50 -7.57 5.84
C MET A 443 -7.78 -7.97 7.13
N ALA A 444 -7.98 -7.18 8.18
CA ALA A 444 -7.42 -7.40 9.51
C ALA A 444 -8.36 -6.83 10.57
N ARG A 445 -8.29 -7.39 11.78
CA ARG A 445 -9.07 -6.98 12.94
C ARG A 445 -8.19 -7.00 14.19
N ALA A 446 -8.39 -6.04 15.08
CA ALA A 446 -7.81 -6.04 16.42
C ALA A 446 -8.89 -5.65 17.44
N GLU A 447 -8.74 -6.16 18.65
CA GLU A 447 -9.62 -5.86 19.77
C GLU A 447 -8.77 -5.53 21.00
N ALA A 448 -9.23 -4.57 21.80
CA ALA A 448 -8.64 -4.23 23.08
C ALA A 448 -9.75 -3.87 24.06
N THR A 449 -9.44 -3.89 25.35
CA THR A 449 -10.39 -3.55 26.40
C THR A 449 -9.77 -2.53 27.33
N LEU A 450 -10.55 -1.51 27.69
CA LEU A 450 -10.20 -0.52 28.70
C LEU A 450 -11.09 -0.72 29.92
N ARG A 451 -10.49 -0.70 31.11
CA ARG A 451 -11.24 -0.62 32.36
C ARG A 451 -11.66 0.83 32.59
N VAL A 452 -12.90 1.05 32.99
CA VAL A 452 -13.41 2.37 33.36
C VAL A 452 -13.50 2.47 34.89
N ILE A 453 -13.01 3.58 35.43
CA ILE A 453 -13.13 3.92 36.85
C ILE A 453 -13.83 5.27 37.02
N ASP A 454 -14.27 5.56 38.24
CA ASP A 454 -14.90 6.83 38.57
C ASP A 454 -13.96 8.02 38.27
N GLN A 455 -14.58 9.17 37.98
CA GLN A 455 -13.88 10.38 37.53
C GLN A 455 -12.71 10.78 38.45
N ASP A 456 -12.93 10.73 39.77
CA ASP A 456 -11.94 11.15 40.78
C ASP A 456 -11.06 9.99 41.29
N ALA A 457 -11.27 8.76 40.79
CA ALA A 457 -10.49 7.62 41.24
C ALA A 457 -9.02 7.72 40.78
N PRO A 458 -8.06 7.33 41.63
CA PRO A 458 -6.66 7.28 41.23
C PRO A 458 -6.48 6.22 40.14
N LEU A 459 -5.77 6.57 39.07
CA LEU A 459 -5.38 5.59 38.06
C LEU A 459 -4.41 4.58 38.69
N PRO A 460 -4.53 3.29 38.38
CA PRO A 460 -3.60 2.29 38.88
C PRO A 460 -2.19 2.58 38.36
N GLU A 461 -1.18 2.17 39.13
CA GLU A 461 0.18 2.14 38.63
C GLU A 461 0.29 1.08 37.52
N ILE A 462 0.79 1.49 36.36
CA ILE A 462 0.91 0.61 35.20
C ILE A 462 2.35 0.14 35.10
N VAL A 463 2.54 -1.15 35.39
CA VAL A 463 3.83 -1.84 35.26
C VAL A 463 3.69 -2.91 34.19
N VAL A 464 4.21 -2.64 32.99
CA VAL A 464 4.27 -3.62 31.90
C VAL A 464 5.63 -4.31 31.93
N GLN A 465 5.63 -5.64 32.13
CA GLN A 465 6.85 -6.41 32.03
C GLN A 465 7.29 -6.53 30.55
N PRO A 466 8.55 -6.23 30.21
CA PRO A 466 9.06 -6.39 28.85
C PRO A 466 9.06 -7.88 28.48
N LYS A 467 8.41 -8.21 27.37
CA LYS A 467 8.40 -9.57 26.80
C LYS A 467 8.97 -9.55 25.39
N PRO A 468 9.61 -10.64 24.92
CA PRO A 468 10.11 -10.75 23.56
C PRO A 468 9.04 -10.45 22.49
N GLU A 469 7.78 -10.83 22.70
CA GLU A 469 6.69 -10.51 21.78
C GLU A 469 6.37 -9.01 21.67
N HIS A 470 6.68 -8.20 22.70
CA HIS A 470 6.42 -6.76 22.69
C HIS A 470 7.42 -6.01 21.81
N ARG A 471 8.62 -6.56 21.58
CA ARG A 471 9.66 -5.91 20.78
C ARG A 471 9.16 -5.53 19.40
N GLU A 472 8.52 -6.46 18.69
CA GLU A 472 8.03 -6.20 17.34
C GLU A 472 6.91 -5.15 17.33
N ARG A 473 6.00 -5.19 18.33
CA ARG A 473 4.91 -4.20 18.45
C ARG A 473 5.45 -2.79 18.69
N TRP A 474 6.44 -2.63 19.58
CA TRP A 474 7.13 -1.36 19.79
C TRP A 474 7.89 -0.89 18.55
N ASN A 475 8.52 -1.82 17.81
CA ASN A 475 9.20 -1.49 16.56
C ASN A 475 8.20 -1.03 15.50
N ASP A 476 7.08 -1.73 15.33
CA ASP A 476 6.02 -1.36 14.38
C ASP A 476 5.40 0.00 14.72
N TYR A 477 5.14 0.27 16.00
CA TYR A 477 4.69 1.58 16.46
C TYR A 477 5.72 2.69 16.15
N GLY A 478 7.00 2.45 16.46
CA GLY A 478 8.08 3.40 16.17
C GLY A 478 8.27 3.64 14.68
N ILE A 479 8.09 2.62 13.84
CA ILE A 479 8.11 2.75 12.37
C ILE A 479 6.99 3.67 11.89
N GLY A 480 5.76 3.48 12.41
CA GLY A 480 4.64 4.34 12.07
C GLY A 480 4.89 5.80 12.43
N LEU A 481 5.38 6.06 13.64
CA LEU A 481 5.75 7.41 14.09
C LEU A 481 6.87 8.03 13.23
N LEU A 482 7.90 7.25 12.91
CA LEU A 482 9.03 7.70 12.08
C LEU A 482 8.55 8.17 10.70
N LEU A 483 7.66 7.41 10.07
CA LEU A 483 7.12 7.74 8.75
C LEU A 483 6.15 8.93 8.77
N GLN A 484 5.54 9.21 9.92
CA GLN A 484 4.72 10.40 10.15
C GLN A 484 5.54 11.64 10.51
N GLY A 485 6.82 11.48 10.86
CA GLY A 485 7.72 12.55 11.25
C GLY A 485 7.74 12.86 12.75
N ASP A 486 7.06 12.07 13.60
CA ASP A 486 7.24 12.12 15.06
C ASP A 486 8.54 11.40 15.42
N LEU A 487 9.67 12.09 15.20
CA LEU A 487 11.01 11.53 15.35
C LEU A 487 11.35 11.22 16.82
N ARG A 488 10.83 12.02 17.75
CA ARG A 488 11.07 11.83 19.18
C ARG A 488 10.25 10.69 19.74
N GLY A 489 8.98 10.57 19.36
CA GLY A 489 8.15 9.42 19.68
C GLY A 489 8.70 8.14 19.05
N ALA A 490 9.17 8.19 17.81
CA ALA A 490 9.84 7.08 17.14
C ALA A 490 11.12 6.64 17.88
N GLU A 491 12.00 7.59 18.21
CA GLU A 491 13.21 7.31 18.99
C GLU A 491 12.87 6.64 20.33
N ALA A 492 11.90 7.18 21.07
CA ALA A 492 11.47 6.62 22.36
C ALA A 492 10.90 5.19 22.20
N ALA A 493 10.14 4.92 21.14
CA ALA A 493 9.64 3.60 20.83
C ALA A 493 10.78 2.62 20.49
N PHE A 494 11.76 3.04 19.69
CA PHE A 494 12.92 2.21 19.37
C PHE A 494 13.86 2.01 20.57
N GLN A 495 13.94 2.95 21.52
CA GLN A 495 14.62 2.72 22.78
C GLN A 495 13.99 1.56 23.55
N LYS A 496 12.64 1.47 23.61
CA LYS A 496 11.96 0.29 24.17
C LYS A 496 12.32 -1.00 23.46
N VAL A 497 12.51 -0.98 22.14
CA VAL A 497 13.02 -2.14 21.39
C VAL A 497 14.39 -2.57 21.91
N THR A 498 15.32 -1.63 22.10
CA THR A 498 16.68 -1.92 22.60
C THR A 498 16.71 -2.31 24.08
N GLU A 499 15.76 -1.85 24.90
CA GLU A 499 15.60 -2.28 26.29
C GLU A 499 15.09 -3.73 26.37
N ILE A 500 14.14 -4.10 25.50
CA ILE A 500 13.56 -5.45 25.45
C ILE A 500 14.58 -6.46 24.88
N GLU A 501 15.28 -6.09 23.82
CA GLU A 501 16.29 -6.96 23.19
C GLU A 501 17.54 -6.14 22.78
N PRO A 502 18.52 -5.99 23.69
CA PRO A 502 19.74 -5.20 23.44
C PRO A 502 20.61 -5.73 22.28
N THR A 503 20.46 -7.00 21.92
CA THR A 503 21.17 -7.67 20.82
C THR A 503 20.49 -7.50 19.46
N TYR A 504 19.28 -6.93 19.42
CA TYR A 504 18.56 -6.72 18.17
C TYR A 504 19.08 -5.48 17.44
N VAL A 505 19.94 -5.70 16.44
CA VAL A 505 20.68 -4.64 15.72
C VAL A 505 19.74 -3.60 15.09
N ASP A 506 18.61 -4.02 14.57
CA ASP A 506 17.64 -3.14 13.91
C ASP A 506 17.05 -2.08 14.86
N GLY A 507 16.92 -2.38 16.16
CA GLY A 507 16.48 -1.40 17.16
C GLY A 507 17.43 -0.21 17.23
N TRP A 508 18.74 -0.48 17.27
CA TRP A 508 19.77 0.54 17.24
C TRP A 508 19.78 1.30 15.90
N VAL A 509 19.72 0.58 14.77
CA VAL A 509 19.66 1.24 13.45
C VAL A 509 18.44 2.16 13.35
N ASN A 510 17.28 1.77 13.86
CA ASN A 510 16.06 2.58 13.79
C ASN A 510 16.14 3.83 14.69
N ILE A 511 16.80 3.77 15.86
CA ILE A 511 17.15 4.97 16.64
C ILE A 511 18.00 5.92 15.80
N ALA A 512 19.04 5.40 15.15
CA ALA A 512 19.93 6.22 14.32
C ALA A 512 19.20 6.86 13.14
N ARG A 513 18.25 6.15 12.52
CA ARG A 513 17.39 6.70 11.46
C ARG A 513 16.59 7.91 11.94
N ALA A 514 15.94 7.80 13.10
CA ALA A 514 15.20 8.91 13.69
C ALA A 514 16.11 10.12 13.96
N ARG A 515 17.30 9.87 14.54
CA ARG A 515 18.30 10.92 14.84
C ARG A 515 18.85 11.58 13.58
N LEU A 516 19.17 10.82 12.53
CA LEU A 516 19.60 11.38 11.24
C LEU A 516 18.53 12.26 10.61
N GLN A 517 17.27 11.83 10.64
CA GLN A 517 16.15 12.61 10.11
C GLN A 517 15.89 13.88 10.94
N GLU A 518 16.20 13.86 12.23
CA GLU A 518 16.15 15.02 13.13
C GLU A 518 17.33 15.98 12.91
N GLY A 519 18.42 15.50 12.29
CA GLY A 519 19.67 16.24 12.14
C GLY A 519 20.63 16.08 13.31
N ASN A 520 20.34 15.20 14.27
CA ASN A 520 21.26 14.80 15.34
C ASN A 520 22.29 13.77 14.81
N ILE A 521 23.26 14.27 14.03
CA ILE A 521 24.23 13.42 13.34
C ILE A 521 25.17 12.72 14.34
N GLU A 522 25.72 13.45 15.31
CA GLU A 522 26.62 12.91 16.34
C GLU A 522 25.95 11.76 17.12
N GLY A 523 24.73 12.00 17.62
CA GLY A 523 23.98 10.97 18.33
C GLY A 523 23.60 9.78 17.45
N ALA A 524 23.42 9.98 16.14
CA ALA A 524 23.18 8.87 15.22
C ALA A 524 24.44 8.00 15.05
N GLN A 525 25.62 8.60 14.93
CA GLN A 525 26.89 7.88 14.78
C GLN A 525 27.20 7.01 16.00
N ASP A 526 26.97 7.51 17.22
CA ASP A 526 27.16 6.72 18.46
C ASP A 526 26.35 5.42 18.45
N VAL A 527 25.10 5.53 18.05
CA VAL A 527 24.16 4.40 17.98
C VAL A 527 24.52 3.46 16.83
N LEU A 528 24.96 3.99 15.69
CA LEU A 528 25.42 3.18 14.55
C LEU A 528 26.71 2.43 14.87
N LYS A 529 27.62 3.03 15.64
CA LYS A 529 28.80 2.32 16.16
C LYS A 529 28.38 1.11 16.99
N ARG A 530 27.39 1.26 17.87
CA ARG A 530 26.85 0.13 18.63
C ARG A 530 26.24 -0.94 17.74
N ALA A 531 25.50 -0.54 16.69
CA ALA A 531 24.97 -1.49 15.71
C ALA A 531 26.08 -2.24 14.95
N LEU A 532 27.18 -1.56 14.58
CA LEU A 532 28.35 -2.17 13.93
C LEU A 532 29.14 -3.10 14.86
N GLU A 533 29.17 -2.82 16.16
CA GLU A 533 29.77 -3.73 17.16
C GLU A 533 28.99 -5.06 17.27
N LEU A 534 27.67 -5.00 17.14
CA LEU A 534 26.80 -6.18 17.21
C LEU A 534 26.81 -6.98 15.90
N ASP A 535 26.76 -6.30 14.75
CA ASP A 535 26.88 -6.91 13.43
C ASP A 535 27.67 -6.00 12.47
N PRO A 536 28.97 -6.27 12.28
CA PRO A 536 29.82 -5.49 11.38
C PRO A 536 29.50 -5.67 9.89
N SER A 537 28.63 -6.60 9.53
CA SER A 537 28.30 -6.94 8.14
C SER A 537 26.95 -6.39 7.68
N LEU A 538 26.14 -5.84 8.60
CA LEU A 538 24.76 -5.47 8.32
C LEU A 538 24.70 -4.28 7.32
N PRO A 539 24.16 -4.49 6.10
CA PRO A 539 24.24 -3.47 5.05
C PRO A 539 23.48 -2.17 5.35
N LYS A 540 22.34 -2.26 6.05
CA LYS A 540 21.57 -1.07 6.45
C LYS A 540 22.36 -0.19 7.41
N THR A 541 23.13 -0.78 8.33
CA THR A 541 23.98 -0.03 9.26
C THR A 541 25.03 0.75 8.50
N HIS A 542 25.72 0.11 7.54
CA HIS A 542 26.67 0.81 6.68
C HIS A 542 26.02 1.95 5.88
N PHE A 543 24.82 1.73 5.33
CA PHE A 543 24.11 2.78 4.62
C PHE A 543 23.84 4.01 5.50
N PHE A 544 23.29 3.82 6.71
CA PHE A 544 22.99 4.94 7.60
C PHE A 544 24.25 5.60 8.18
N SER A 545 25.34 4.86 8.43
CA SER A 545 26.64 5.47 8.77
C SER A 545 27.17 6.34 7.65
N ALA A 546 27.02 5.93 6.39
CA ALA A 546 27.42 6.74 5.26
C ALA A 546 26.62 8.04 5.15
N LEU A 547 25.32 8.03 5.48
CA LEU A 547 24.51 9.25 5.50
C LEU A 547 24.99 10.23 6.57
N GLY A 548 25.31 9.75 7.77
CA GLY A 548 25.87 10.59 8.82
C GLY A 548 27.24 11.18 8.42
N LEU A 549 28.15 10.34 7.92
CA LEU A 549 29.48 10.76 7.47
C LEU A 549 29.40 11.79 6.33
N LYS A 550 28.50 11.58 5.38
CA LYS A 550 28.24 12.53 4.30
C LYS A 550 27.74 13.88 4.83
N ALA A 551 26.87 13.89 5.84
CA ALA A 551 26.37 15.12 6.45
C ALA A 551 27.48 15.93 7.15
N GLU A 552 28.52 15.25 7.64
CA GLU A 552 29.73 15.86 8.22
C GLU A 552 30.77 16.28 7.17
N GLY A 553 30.57 15.94 5.89
CA GLY A 553 31.54 16.18 4.81
C GLY A 553 32.63 15.10 4.67
N ASN A 554 32.55 14.00 5.42
CA ASN A 554 33.48 12.88 5.37
C ASN A 554 33.16 11.92 4.20
N TYR A 555 33.33 12.42 2.98
CA TYR A 555 32.89 11.76 1.75
C TYR A 555 33.58 10.43 1.45
N GLU A 556 34.90 10.33 1.68
CA GLU A 556 35.66 9.10 1.41
C GLU A 556 35.21 7.93 2.30
N GLU A 557 35.01 8.19 3.59
CA GLU A 557 34.52 7.19 4.53
C GLU A 557 33.06 6.83 4.24
N ALA A 558 32.22 7.83 3.94
CA ALA A 558 30.84 7.59 3.51
C ALA A 558 30.79 6.68 2.28
N LEU A 559 31.65 6.92 1.28
CA LEU A 559 31.74 6.08 0.09
C LEU A 559 32.24 4.66 0.42
N ALA A 560 33.19 4.50 1.34
CA ALA A 560 33.63 3.19 1.80
C ALA A 560 32.49 2.39 2.45
N HIS A 561 31.66 3.04 3.28
CA HIS A 561 30.47 2.42 3.86
C HIS A 561 29.41 2.07 2.80
N LEU A 562 29.15 2.95 1.83
CA LEU A 562 28.23 2.64 0.73
C LEU A 562 28.70 1.49 -0.14
N ARG A 563 30.02 1.35 -0.38
CA ARG A 563 30.60 0.20 -1.09
C ARG A 563 30.32 -1.12 -0.37
N LYS A 564 30.36 -1.14 0.97
CA LYS A 564 29.99 -2.32 1.77
C LYS A 564 28.51 -2.64 1.61
N ALA A 565 27.62 -1.65 1.70
CA ALA A 565 26.19 -1.86 1.47
C ALA A 565 25.89 -2.37 0.04
N ALA A 566 26.56 -1.79 -0.96
CA ALA A 566 26.44 -2.19 -2.37
C ALA A 566 27.00 -3.58 -2.66
N ALA A 567 27.98 -4.07 -1.89
CA ALA A 567 28.49 -5.43 -2.06
C ALA A 567 27.41 -6.48 -1.78
N SER A 568 26.58 -6.25 -0.76
CA SER A 568 25.44 -7.13 -0.43
C SER A 568 24.21 -6.86 -1.30
N TYR A 569 23.97 -5.58 -1.65
CA TYR A 569 22.81 -5.15 -2.42
C TYR A 569 23.23 -4.38 -3.67
N PRO A 570 23.85 -5.05 -4.67
CA PRO A 570 24.43 -4.37 -5.81
C PRO A 570 23.39 -3.69 -6.68
N LYS A 571 22.11 -4.09 -6.62
CA LYS A 571 21.01 -3.50 -7.39
C LYS A 571 20.19 -2.46 -6.61
N ASP A 572 20.60 -2.08 -5.40
CA ASP A 572 19.92 -1.00 -4.68
C ASP A 572 20.17 0.35 -5.37
N ARG A 573 19.12 0.91 -5.98
CA ARG A 573 19.20 2.19 -6.67
C ARG A 573 19.48 3.37 -5.75
N VAL A 574 19.06 3.32 -4.49
CA VAL A 574 19.26 4.39 -3.51
C VAL A 574 20.71 4.40 -3.06
N VAL A 575 21.29 3.24 -2.76
CA VAL A 575 22.72 3.12 -2.44
C VAL A 575 23.56 3.67 -3.61
N ARG A 576 23.27 3.24 -4.84
CA ARG A 576 23.96 3.73 -6.05
C ARG A 576 23.80 5.24 -6.24
N ASN A 577 22.61 5.79 -5.99
CA ASN A 577 22.36 7.23 -6.08
C ASN A 577 23.20 8.00 -5.05
N GLN A 578 23.26 7.55 -3.80
CA GLN A 578 24.11 8.18 -2.79
C GLN A 578 25.59 8.12 -3.15
N MET A 579 26.07 7.00 -3.71
CA MET A 579 27.45 6.91 -4.21
C MET A 579 27.69 7.91 -5.35
N GLY A 580 26.77 7.99 -6.31
CA GLY A 580 26.86 8.94 -7.42
C GLY A 580 26.84 10.40 -6.96
N ARG A 581 26.02 10.75 -5.96
CA ARG A 581 26.00 12.09 -5.36
C ARG A 581 27.33 12.43 -4.70
N ILE A 582 27.92 11.49 -3.96
CA ILE A 582 29.23 11.71 -3.31
C ILE A 582 30.34 11.86 -4.36
N LEU A 583 30.36 11.03 -5.40
CA LEU A 583 31.36 11.10 -6.47
C LEU A 583 31.25 12.34 -7.37
N PHE A 584 30.09 13.01 -7.33
CA PHE A 584 29.87 14.26 -8.06
C PHE A 584 30.36 15.50 -7.29
N LEU A 585 30.31 15.45 -5.95
CA LEU A 585 30.85 16.48 -5.07
C LEU A 585 32.38 16.44 -5.06
#